data_AF-A0A1H3WJG8-F1
#
_entry.id   AF-A0A1H3WJG8-F1
#
_cell.length_a   1.000
_cell.length_b   1.000
_cell.length_c   1.000
_cell.angle_alpha   90.00
_cell.angle_beta   90.00
_cell.angle_gamma   90.00
#
_symmetry.space_group_name_H-M   'P 1'
#
loop_
_entity.id
_entity.type
_entity.pdbx_description
1 polymer ?
#
loop_
_entity_poly.entity_id
_entity_poly.type
_entity_poly.pdbx_seq_one_letter_code
_entity_poly.pdbx_strand_id
1 'polypeptide(L)'
;MAIILFIFPPSYEIILARRDKYCKFEYGFPIWKWIVNRLINKSVNHKMSYIKKRIQSFAYAFRGLYFLFKETPNALIHLIVAIIAISSGFIYKISYNEWLAIIIVIGAVFSMEAINTALERLSDYTCNKEIHPAIKKVKDLSAAAVLIAAVAALAVGTTIFLPKIF
;
A
#
# COMPACT_ATOMS: atom_id res chain seq x y z
N MET A 1 -39.01 5.72 36.48
CA MET A 1 -38.01 6.71 36.03
C MET A 1 -37.45 6.25 34.68
N ALA A 2 -38.33 6.23 33.69
CA ALA A 2 -38.02 6.22 32.27
C ALA A 2 -38.43 7.60 31.77
N ILE A 3 -37.62 8.25 30.93
CA ILE A 3 -37.91 9.32 29.97
C ILE A 3 -36.55 9.90 29.57
N ILE A 4 -36.05 9.51 28.40
CA ILE A 4 -35.71 10.47 27.34
C ILE A 4 -36.23 9.84 26.04
N LEU A 5 -37.42 10.30 25.68
CA LEU A 5 -38.02 10.26 24.35
C LEU A 5 -37.56 11.50 23.56
N PHE A 6 -37.80 11.45 22.24
CA PHE A 6 -37.59 12.48 21.21
C PHE A 6 -36.14 12.58 20.73
N ILE A 7 -35.81 12.28 19.47
CA ILE A 7 -36.39 12.87 18.25
C ILE A 7 -36.42 11.83 17.11
N PHE A 8 -37.63 11.50 16.64
CA PHE A 8 -37.92 11.03 15.27
C PHE A 8 -38.30 12.28 14.44
N PRO A 9 -38.14 12.32 13.10
CA PRO A 9 -39.25 11.87 12.25
C PRO A 9 -38.76 11.27 10.90
N PRO A 10 -39.64 11.06 9.91
CA PRO A 10 -40.55 9.92 9.76
C PRO A 10 -40.20 9.15 8.47
N SER A 11 -40.43 7.84 8.36
CA SER A 11 -41.46 7.30 7.44
C SER A 11 -41.46 5.78 7.53
N TYR A 12 -42.11 5.25 8.55
CA TYR A 12 -42.69 3.90 8.47
C TYR A 12 -44.15 4.06 8.06
N GLU A 13 -44.39 4.49 6.82
CA GLU A 13 -45.58 3.98 6.14
C GLU A 13 -45.33 2.51 5.84
N ILE A 14 -45.78 1.72 6.80
CA ILE A 14 -46.21 0.35 6.65
C ILE A 14 -47.33 0.36 5.59
N ILE A 15 -47.45 -0.76 4.85
CA ILE A 15 -48.66 -1.26 4.16
C ILE A 15 -48.58 -1.24 2.62
N LEU A 16 -48.29 -2.44 2.06
CA LEU A 16 -48.71 -2.97 0.73
C LEU A 16 -47.92 -2.63 -0.55
N ALA A 17 -46.67 -3.12 -0.70
CA ALA A 17 -46.10 -3.30 -2.05
C ALA A 17 -45.03 -4.42 -2.19
N ARG A 18 -45.04 -5.44 -1.33
CA ARG A 18 -44.15 -6.61 -1.49
C ARG A 18 -44.89 -7.95 -1.50
N ARG A 19 -46.03 -7.94 -2.18
CA ARG A 19 -46.70 -9.15 -2.67
C ARG A 19 -46.43 -9.16 -4.19
N ASP A 20 -45.96 -10.29 -4.73
CA ASP A 20 -45.88 -10.60 -6.19
C ASP A 20 -44.53 -10.70 -6.93
N LYS A 21 -43.37 -10.87 -6.30
CA LYS A 21 -42.16 -11.30 -7.06
C LYS A 21 -41.39 -12.53 -6.57
N TYR A 22 -41.93 -13.30 -5.63
CA TYR A 22 -41.31 -14.57 -5.20
C TYR A 22 -42.27 -15.77 -5.13
N CYS A 23 -43.45 -15.70 -5.78
CA CYS A 23 -44.29 -16.87 -6.00
C CYS A 23 -44.03 -17.46 -7.39
N LYS A 24 -43.00 -18.30 -7.47
CA LYS A 24 -42.92 -19.49 -8.33
C LYS A 24 -41.75 -20.33 -7.82
N PHE A 25 -41.98 -21.05 -6.73
CA PHE A 25 -41.14 -22.19 -6.38
C PHE A 25 -41.68 -23.35 -7.21
N GLU A 26 -41.10 -23.51 -8.40
CA GLU A 26 -41.36 -24.66 -9.26
C GLU A 26 -40.76 -25.87 -8.55
N TYR A 27 -41.63 -26.72 -7.97
CA TYR A 27 -41.25 -27.91 -7.22
C TYR A 27 -40.69 -28.98 -8.16
N GLY A 28 -39.43 -28.79 -8.55
CA GLY A 28 -38.64 -29.78 -9.30
C GLY A 28 -37.16 -29.77 -8.91
N PHE A 29 -36.77 -28.94 -7.94
CA PHE A 29 -35.37 -28.81 -7.54
C PHE A 29 -35.10 -29.57 -6.23
N PRO A 30 -34.30 -30.65 -6.25
CA PRO A 30 -33.98 -31.40 -5.04
C PRO A 30 -33.26 -30.49 -4.03
N ILE A 31 -33.66 -30.57 -2.76
CA ILE A 31 -33.15 -29.75 -1.65
C ILE A 31 -31.61 -29.78 -1.58
N TRP A 32 -30.99 -30.93 -1.86
CA TRP A 32 -29.53 -31.03 -1.92
C TRP A 32 -28.92 -30.08 -2.95
N LYS A 33 -29.57 -29.85 -4.11
CA LYS A 33 -29.01 -29.00 -5.17
C LYS A 33 -29.07 -27.54 -4.74
N TRP A 34 -30.08 -27.15 -3.94
CA TRP A 34 -30.18 -25.80 -3.38
C TRP A 34 -29.10 -25.54 -2.33
N ILE A 35 -28.90 -26.49 -1.42
CA ILE A 35 -27.86 -26.38 -0.38
C ILE A 35 -26.49 -26.29 -1.05
N VAL A 36 -26.21 -27.20 -2.00
CA VAL A 36 -24.95 -27.22 -2.75
C VAL A 36 -24.73 -25.92 -3.53
N ASN A 37 -25.72 -25.45 -4.32
CA ASN A 37 -25.59 -24.18 -5.04
C ASN A 37 -25.39 -22.99 -4.09
N ARG A 38 -26.03 -22.97 -2.93
CA ARG A 38 -25.89 -21.89 -1.95
C ARG A 38 -24.49 -21.88 -1.32
N LEU A 39 -23.92 -23.05 -1.01
CA LEU A 39 -22.56 -23.18 -0.49
C LEU A 39 -21.52 -22.81 -1.56
N ILE A 40 -21.71 -23.26 -2.80
CA ILE A 40 -20.85 -22.90 -3.94
C ILE A 40 -20.88 -21.39 -4.17
N ASN A 41 -22.06 -20.76 -4.25
CA ASN A 41 -22.15 -19.31 -4.46
C ASN A 41 -21.55 -18.49 -3.31
N LYS A 42 -21.70 -18.95 -2.05
CA LYS A 42 -21.08 -18.28 -0.91
C LYS A 42 -19.55 -18.36 -0.97
N SER A 43 -19.01 -19.53 -1.31
CA SER A 43 -17.57 -19.75 -1.51
C SER A 43 -17.00 -18.91 -2.66
N VAL A 44 -17.67 -18.92 -3.82
CA VAL A 44 -17.28 -18.14 -5.00
C VAL A 44 -17.32 -16.64 -4.72
N ASN A 45 -18.39 -16.13 -4.11
CA ASN A 45 -18.49 -14.70 -3.76
C ASN A 45 -17.42 -14.27 -2.75
N HIS A 46 -17.11 -15.10 -1.75
CA HIS A 46 -16.03 -14.83 -0.81
C HIS A 46 -14.67 -14.76 -1.52
N LYS A 47 -14.36 -15.73 -2.40
CA LYS A 47 -13.12 -15.78 -3.17
C LYS A 47 -12.99 -14.58 -4.13
N MET A 48 -14.06 -14.21 -4.81
CA MET A 48 -14.10 -13.02 -5.68
C MET A 48 -13.93 -11.72 -4.87
N SER A 49 -14.55 -11.61 -3.69
CA SER A 49 -14.36 -10.47 -2.79
C SER A 49 -12.92 -10.36 -2.30
N TYR A 50 -12.29 -11.48 -1.95
CA TYR A 50 -10.89 -11.52 -1.53
C TYR A 50 -9.94 -11.05 -2.64
N ILE A 51 -10.08 -11.58 -3.86
CA ILE A 51 -9.23 -11.19 -5.00
C ILE A 51 -9.42 -9.70 -5.32
N LYS A 52 -10.67 -9.21 -5.34
CA LYS A 52 -10.96 -7.78 -5.53
C LYS A 52 -10.29 -6.91 -4.48
N LYS A 53 -10.36 -7.28 -3.20
CA LYS A 53 -9.68 -6.55 -2.11
C LYS A 53 -8.15 -6.54 -2.26
N ARG A 54 -7.55 -7.63 -2.74
CA ARG A 54 -6.09 -7.70 -2.97
C ARG A 54 -5.63 -6.85 -4.15
N ILE A 55 -6.36 -6.88 -5.26
CA ILE A 55 -6.09 -5.98 -6.40
C ILE A 55 -6.21 -4.52 -5.94
N GLN A 56 -7.20 -4.21 -5.10
CA GLN A 56 -7.37 -2.89 -4.53
C GLN A 56 -6.21 -2.47 -3.61
N SER A 57 -5.63 -3.39 -2.84
CA SER A 57 -4.43 -3.09 -2.02
C SER A 57 -3.20 -2.76 -2.87
N PHE A 58 -3.01 -3.41 -4.02
CA PHE A 58 -1.95 -3.03 -4.95
C PHE A 58 -2.18 -1.63 -5.52
N ALA A 59 -3.43 -1.29 -5.87
CA ALA A 59 -3.77 0.05 -6.34
C ALA A 59 -3.44 1.14 -5.29
N TYR A 60 -3.66 0.85 -4.00
CA TYR A 60 -3.25 1.76 -2.92
C TYR A 60 -1.72 1.88 -2.81
N ALA A 61 -0.99 0.77 -2.93
CA ALA A 61 0.48 0.79 -2.92
C ALA A 61 1.05 1.62 -4.09
N PHE A 62 0.53 1.45 -5.31
CA PHE A 62 0.94 2.25 -6.47
C PHE A 62 0.62 3.74 -6.31
N ARG A 63 -0.52 4.07 -5.72
CA ARG A 63 -0.83 5.48 -5.37
C ARG A 63 0.17 6.02 -4.36
N GLY A 64 0.53 5.25 -3.32
CA GLY A 64 1.56 5.62 -2.36
C GLY A 64 2.91 5.89 -3.01
N LEU A 65 3.31 5.05 -3.97
CA LEU A 65 4.53 5.23 -4.73
C LEU A 65 4.50 6.50 -5.59
N TYR A 66 3.35 6.81 -6.23
CA TYR A 66 3.17 8.06 -6.98
C TYR A 66 3.30 9.30 -6.08
N PHE A 67 2.73 9.26 -4.87
CA PHE A 67 2.88 10.35 -3.90
C PHE A 67 4.33 10.57 -3.49
N LEU A 68 5.07 9.49 -3.22
CA LEU A 68 6.48 9.55 -2.85
C LEU A 68 7.31 10.38 -3.84
N PHE A 69 7.19 10.07 -5.14
CA PHE A 69 7.94 10.73 -6.20
C PHE A 69 7.45 12.13 -6.53
N LYS A 70 6.18 12.45 -6.26
CA LYS A 70 5.62 13.78 -6.54
C LYS A 70 5.96 14.81 -5.48
N GLU A 71 6.06 14.36 -4.23
CA GLU A 71 6.03 15.28 -3.08
C GLU A 71 7.40 15.52 -2.47
N THR A 72 8.38 14.63 -2.69
CA THR A 72 9.71 14.76 -2.10
C THR A 72 10.80 14.89 -3.18
N PRO A 73 11.58 15.99 -3.19
CA PRO A 73 12.69 16.14 -4.13
C PRO A 73 13.78 15.07 -3.91
N ASN A 74 13.95 14.61 -2.67
CA ASN A 74 14.92 13.57 -2.33
C ASN A 74 14.60 12.24 -3.02
N ALA A 75 13.33 11.82 -3.10
CA ALA A 75 12.93 10.62 -3.83
C ALA A 75 13.27 10.69 -5.34
N LEU A 76 13.19 11.88 -5.96
CA LEU A 76 13.60 12.08 -7.35
C LEU A 76 15.11 11.91 -7.52
N ILE A 77 15.92 12.43 -6.59
CA ILE A 77 17.37 12.25 -6.59
C ILE A 77 17.70 10.75 -6.48
N HIS A 78 17.09 10.04 -5.53
CA HIS A 78 17.27 8.60 -5.38
C HIS A 78 16.86 7.82 -6.65
N LEU A 79 15.82 8.26 -7.36
CA LEU A 79 15.40 7.68 -8.64
C LEU A 79 16.43 7.88 -9.74
N ILE A 80 16.96 9.10 -9.89
CA ILE A 80 17.99 9.38 -10.88
C ILE A 80 19.24 8.54 -10.60
N VAL A 81 19.68 8.47 -9.34
CA VAL A 81 20.83 7.65 -8.94
C VAL A 81 20.58 6.15 -9.20
N ALA A 82 19.38 5.66 -8.91
CA ALA A 82 19.00 4.28 -9.20
C ALA A 82 19.02 3.97 -10.71
N ILE A 83 18.52 4.89 -11.55
CA ILE A 83 18.56 4.75 -13.03
C ILE A 83 20.01 4.71 -13.54
N ILE A 84 20.88 5.55 -12.98
CA ILE A 84 22.31 5.56 -13.31
C ILE A 84 22.93 4.22 -12.92
N ALA A 85 22.71 3.74 -11.69
CA ALA A 85 23.24 2.46 -11.22
C ALA A 85 22.78 1.27 -12.08
N ILE A 86 21.50 1.24 -12.47
CA ILE A 86 20.95 0.20 -13.35
C ILE A 86 21.60 0.29 -14.74
N SER A 87 21.70 1.49 -15.32
CA SER A 87 22.35 1.71 -16.62
C SER A 87 23.81 1.26 -16.60
N SER A 88 24.56 1.62 -15.55
CA SER A 88 25.93 1.17 -15.32
C SER A 88 26.02 -0.36 -15.20
N GLY A 89 25.06 -1.00 -14.52
CA GLY A 89 24.99 -2.47 -14.42
C GLY A 89 24.95 -3.16 -15.77
N PHE A 90 24.18 -2.61 -16.72
CA PHE A 90 24.13 -3.12 -18.09
C PHE A 90 25.43 -2.84 -18.87
N ILE A 91 26.01 -1.65 -18.73
CA ILE A 91 27.25 -1.26 -19.43
C ILE A 91 28.43 -2.14 -19.01
N TYR A 92 28.61 -2.35 -17.70
CA TYR A 92 29.72 -3.13 -17.14
C TYR A 92 29.47 -4.64 -17.09
N LYS A 93 28.32 -5.11 -17.60
CA LYS A 93 27.93 -6.52 -17.66
C LYS A 93 28.17 -7.26 -16.33
N ILE A 94 27.61 -6.69 -15.25
CA ILE A 94 27.74 -7.27 -13.92
C ILE A 94 27.04 -8.64 -13.83
N SER A 95 27.55 -9.49 -12.96
CA SER A 95 27.04 -10.83 -12.68
C SER A 95 25.67 -10.81 -12.00
N TYR A 96 24.99 -11.97 -12.00
CA TYR A 96 23.69 -12.14 -11.35
C TYR A 96 23.71 -11.79 -9.85
N ASN A 97 24.80 -12.13 -9.14
CA ASN A 97 24.92 -11.84 -7.71
C ASN A 97 25.07 -10.33 -7.45
N GLU A 98 25.78 -9.62 -8.31
CA GLU A 98 25.94 -8.17 -8.25
C GLU A 98 24.60 -7.46 -8.55
N TRP A 99 23.82 -7.96 -9.52
CA TRP A 99 22.45 -7.49 -9.77
C TRP A 99 21.53 -7.64 -8.56
N LEU A 100 21.58 -8.79 -7.88
CA LEU A 100 20.79 -9.01 -6.66
C LEU A 100 21.13 -7.97 -5.60
N ALA A 101 22.42 -7.71 -5.37
CA ALA A 101 22.87 -6.70 -4.42
C ALA A 101 22.35 -5.31 -4.78
N ILE A 102 22.45 -4.89 -6.05
CA ILE A 102 21.96 -3.59 -6.54
C ILE A 102 20.44 -3.45 -6.34
N ILE A 103 19.67 -4.48 -6.73
CA ILE A 103 18.20 -4.46 -6.60
C ILE A 103 17.80 -4.33 -5.13
N ILE A 104 18.46 -5.06 -4.23
CA ILE A 104 18.18 -5.02 -2.80
C ILE A 104 18.47 -3.65 -2.21
N VAL A 105 19.64 -3.05 -2.51
CA VAL A 105 19.97 -1.73 -1.93
C VAL A 105 19.12 -0.60 -2.50
N ILE A 106 18.76 -0.65 -3.80
CA ILE A 106 17.81 0.31 -4.38
C ILE A 106 16.45 0.18 -3.68
N GLY A 107 15.95 -1.05 -3.51
CA GLY A 107 14.70 -1.31 -2.81
C GLY A 107 14.73 -0.82 -1.35
N ALA A 108 15.85 -1.03 -0.65
CA ALA A 108 16.03 -0.57 0.72
C ALA A 108 16.01 0.96 0.83
N VAL A 109 16.71 1.68 -0.05
CA VAL A 109 16.71 3.16 -0.08
C VAL A 109 15.29 3.70 -0.30
N PHE A 110 14.55 3.18 -1.28
CA PHE A 110 13.17 3.62 -1.50
C PHE A 110 12.21 3.26 -0.38
N SER A 111 12.41 2.10 0.27
CA SER A 111 11.62 1.72 1.44
C SER A 111 11.84 2.69 2.60
N MET A 112 13.09 3.07 2.85
CA MET A 112 13.44 4.03 3.89
C MET A 112 12.92 5.44 3.57
N GLU A 113 13.00 5.88 2.32
CA GLU A 113 12.46 7.18 1.89
C GLU A 113 10.93 7.22 2.05
N ALA A 114 10.25 6.12 1.75
CA ALA A 114 8.80 6.00 1.96
C ALA A 114 8.42 6.07 3.44
N ILE A 115 9.19 5.39 4.31
CA ILE A 115 8.98 5.44 5.76
C ILE A 115 9.26 6.85 6.29
N ASN A 116 10.34 7.51 5.83
CA ASN A 116 10.67 8.87 6.22
C ASN A 116 9.54 9.84 5.85
N THR A 117 9.05 9.78 4.61
CA THR A 117 7.94 10.61 4.14
C THR A 117 6.66 10.34 4.94
N ALA A 118 6.37 9.08 5.26
CA ALA A 118 5.19 8.71 6.06
C ALA A 118 5.29 9.26 7.50
N LEU A 119 6.46 9.18 8.14
CA LEU A 119 6.71 9.72 9.47
C LEU A 119 6.62 11.26 9.48
N GLU A 120 7.19 11.91 8.46
CA GLU A 120 7.11 13.35 8.30
C GLU A 120 5.64 13.80 8.23
N ARG A 121 4.84 13.16 7.37
CA ARG A 121 3.39 13.40 7.23
C ARG A 121 2.61 13.18 8.51
N LEU A 122 2.86 12.05 9.19
CA LEU A 122 2.19 11.72 10.44
C LEU A 122 2.51 12.75 11.52
N SER A 123 3.78 13.15 11.60
CA SER A 123 4.23 14.13 12.59
C SER A 123 3.65 15.52 12.34
N ASP A 124 3.64 15.98 11.09
CA ASP A 124 3.05 17.28 10.70
C ASP A 124 1.55 17.35 10.99
N TYR A 125 0.84 16.23 10.74
CA TYR A 125 -0.58 16.11 11.06
C TYR A 125 -0.82 16.17 12.57
N THR A 126 0.01 15.50 13.36
CA THR A 126 -0.17 15.38 14.81
C THR A 126 0.07 16.71 15.54
N CYS A 127 1.05 17.51 15.10
CA CYS A 127 1.38 18.78 15.77
C CYS A 127 0.72 20.02 15.16
N ASN A 128 -0.20 19.86 14.19
CA ASN A 128 -0.75 20.99 13.45
C ASN A 128 0.34 21.94 12.90
N LYS A 129 1.46 21.37 12.44
CA LYS A 129 2.68 22.06 11.98
C LYS A 129 3.45 22.87 13.03
N GLU A 130 3.13 22.76 14.31
CA GLU A 130 3.95 23.33 15.39
C GLU A 130 5.18 22.47 15.67
N ILE A 131 6.34 23.09 15.90
CA ILE A 131 7.59 22.36 16.10
C ILE A 131 7.69 21.92 17.57
N HIS A 132 7.35 20.66 17.84
CA HIS A 132 7.59 20.04 19.15
C HIS A 132 9.00 19.40 19.21
N PRO A 133 9.78 19.56 20.28
CA PRO A 133 11.14 18.99 20.38
C PRO A 133 11.21 17.48 20.15
N ALA A 134 10.19 16.74 20.63
CA ALA A 134 10.09 15.30 20.40
C ALA A 134 9.88 14.94 18.92
N ILE A 135 9.05 15.70 18.20
CA ILE A 135 8.79 15.48 16.78
C ILE A 135 10.02 15.79 15.95
N LYS A 136 10.74 16.86 16.29
CA LYS A 136 12.03 17.17 15.66
C LYS A 136 12.98 15.96 15.75
N LYS A 137 13.11 15.38 16.94
CA LYS A 137 13.95 14.18 17.14
C LYS A 137 13.49 12.98 16.31
N VAL A 138 12.18 12.76 16.16
CA VAL A 138 11.64 11.69 15.30
C VAL A 138 11.99 11.92 13.83
N LYS A 139 11.83 13.16 13.34
CA LYS A 139 12.20 13.53 11.96
C LYS A 139 13.70 13.39 11.71
N ASP A 140 14.52 13.81 12.67
CA ASP A 140 15.98 13.69 12.56
C ASP A 140 16.41 12.21 12.50
N LEU A 141 15.78 11.35 13.30
CA LEU A 141 16.03 9.90 13.29
C LEU A 141 15.56 9.23 12.00
N SER A 142 14.40 9.63 11.46
CA SER A 142 13.91 9.08 10.18
C SER A 142 14.81 9.47 9.01
N ALA A 143 15.28 10.73 8.98
CA ALA A 143 16.23 11.19 7.99
C ALA A 143 17.59 10.48 8.11
N ALA A 144 18.07 10.25 9.34
CA ALA A 144 19.31 9.49 9.57
C ALA A 144 19.21 8.05 9.04
N ALA A 145 18.03 7.43 9.12
CA ALA A 145 17.82 6.08 8.63
C ALA A 145 17.88 6.00 7.08
N VAL A 146 17.36 7.03 6.38
CA VAL A 146 17.55 7.17 4.92
C VAL A 146 19.03 7.35 4.57
N LEU A 147 19.75 8.18 5.32
CA LEU A 147 21.19 8.39 5.12
C LEU A 147 21.98 7.09 5.25
N ILE A 148 21.70 6.27 6.27
CA ILE A 148 22.35 4.97 6.46
C ILE A 148 22.09 4.06 5.24
N ALA A 149 20.85 3.99 4.75
CA ALA A 149 20.53 3.21 3.56
C ALA A 149 21.25 3.72 2.31
N ALA A 150 21.36 5.04 2.14
CA ALA A 150 22.08 5.66 1.03
C ALA A 150 23.59 5.36 1.08
N VAL A 151 24.21 5.41 2.25
CA VAL A 151 25.63 5.05 2.44
C VAL A 151 25.86 3.57 2.15
N ALA A 152 24.96 2.68 2.60
CA ALA A 152 25.04 1.27 2.28
C ALA A 152 24.92 1.01 0.77
N ALA A 153 24.01 1.70 0.09
CA ALA A 153 23.87 1.61 -1.36
C ALA A 153 25.13 2.12 -2.08
N LEU A 154 25.73 3.21 -1.60
CA LEU A 154 27.00 3.72 -2.13
C LEU A 154 28.12 2.70 -1.96
N ALA A 155 28.26 2.09 -0.78
CA ALA A 155 29.30 1.09 -0.53
C ALA A 155 29.15 -0.15 -1.44
N VAL A 156 27.92 -0.64 -1.63
CA VAL A 156 27.64 -1.74 -2.56
C VAL A 156 27.95 -1.32 -4.01
N GLY A 157 27.50 -0.14 -4.43
CA GLY A 157 27.77 0.40 -5.76
C GLY A 157 29.28 0.52 -6.02
N THR A 158 30.04 1.08 -5.09
CA THR A 158 31.51 1.18 -5.22
C THR A 158 32.16 -0.20 -5.28
N THR A 159 31.75 -1.14 -4.44
CA THR A 159 32.33 -2.50 -4.43
C THR A 159 32.13 -3.22 -5.77
N ILE A 160 31.00 -3.00 -6.44
CA ILE A 160 30.66 -3.65 -7.71
C ILE A 160 31.28 -2.91 -8.89
N PHE A 161 31.15 -1.58 -8.96
CA PHE A 161 31.53 -0.81 -10.14
C PHE A 161 33.00 -0.41 -10.17
N LEU A 162 33.64 -0.16 -9.02
CA LEU A 162 35.05 0.25 -8.98
C LEU A 162 36.00 -0.74 -9.68
N PRO A 163 35.93 -2.07 -9.45
CA PRO A 163 36.81 -3.04 -10.13
C PRO A 163 36.43 -3.30 -11.60
N LYS A 164 35.34 -2.72 -12.10
CA LYS A 164 34.93 -2.81 -13.52
C LYS A 164 35.38 -1.60 -14.32
N ILE A 165 35.71 -0.50 -13.63
CA ILE A 165 36.16 0.77 -14.22
C ILE A 165 37.69 0.80 -14.33
N PHE A 166 38.39 0.27 -13.32
CA PHE A 166 39.84 0.16 -13.24
C PHE A 166 40.28 -1.29 -13.40
#